data_AF-A0A841QFG3-F1
#
_entry.id   AF-A0A841QFG3-F1
#
_cell.length_a   1.000
_cell.length_b   1.000
_cell.length_c   1.000
_cell.angle_alpha   90.00
_cell.angle_beta   90.00
_cell.angle_gamma   90.00
#
_symmetry.space_group_name_H-M   'P 1'
#
loop_
_entity.id
_entity.type
_entity.pdbx_description
1 polymer ?
#
loop_
_entity_poly.entity_id
_entity_poly.type
_entity_poly.pdbx_seq_one_letter_code
_entity_poly.pdbx_strand_id
1 'polypeptide(L)'
;MDVVPPLPHGVAGSACSLHDVMDHLVELLDETCQDFMGVQRVVGENMATASLSDTDAHILQKLDSATQMVEAVSTVLKNLVVCYEQDETQPLDVGTLSQGVKLSHVIRVLRYGIQAETVRPSGVVDLF
;
A
#
# COMPACT_ATOMS: atom_id res chain seq x y z
N MET A 1 32.67 24.07 -22.66
CA MET A 1 31.35 24.56 -22.20
C MET A 1 30.32 23.70 -22.90
N ASP A 2 29.75 22.73 -22.18
CA ASP A 2 28.68 21.89 -22.68
C ASP A 2 27.42 22.73 -22.85
N VAL A 3 26.99 22.88 -24.09
CA VAL A 3 25.74 23.53 -24.44
C VAL A 3 24.64 22.52 -24.19
N VAL A 4 23.91 22.71 -23.09
CA VAL A 4 22.65 22.01 -22.83
C VAL A 4 21.68 22.38 -23.95
N PRO A 5 21.16 21.41 -24.73
CA PRO A 5 20.18 21.71 -25.76
C PRO A 5 18.89 22.22 -25.09
N PRO A 6 18.20 23.21 -25.70
CA PRO A 6 16.99 23.76 -25.12
C PRO A 6 15.92 22.67 -25.04
N LEU A 7 15.38 22.47 -23.84
CA LEU A 7 14.21 21.64 -23.59
C LEU A 7 13.10 22.09 -24.55
N PRO A 8 12.45 21.16 -25.29
CA PRO A 8 11.33 21.53 -26.14
C PRO A 8 10.21 22.12 -25.28
N HIS A 9 10.06 23.44 -25.35
CA HIS A 9 8.87 24.14 -24.91
C HIS A 9 7.71 23.70 -25.81
N GLY A 10 6.91 22.75 -25.31
CA GLY A 10 5.72 22.28 -26.02
C GLY A 10 5.40 20.82 -25.76
N VAL A 11 5.13 20.45 -24.51
CA VAL A 11 4.18 19.37 -24.26
C VAL A 11 2.97 20.07 -23.65
N ALA A 12 1.90 20.14 -24.43
CA ALA A 12 0.56 20.43 -23.94
C ALA A 12 0.39 19.71 -22.60
N GLY A 13 0.04 20.43 -21.53
CA GLY A 13 -0.25 19.81 -20.26
C GLY A 13 -1.24 18.68 -20.51
N SER A 14 -0.77 17.43 -20.47
CA SER A 14 -1.68 16.29 -20.56
C SER A 14 -2.48 16.38 -19.28
N ALA A 15 -3.74 16.74 -19.41
CA ALA A 15 -4.68 16.56 -18.32
C ALA A 15 -4.66 15.07 -17.99
N CYS A 16 -3.92 14.71 -16.95
CA CYS A 16 -3.94 13.36 -16.40
C CYS A 16 -5.19 13.30 -15.54
N SER A 17 -6.11 12.38 -15.84
CA SER A 17 -7.27 12.23 -14.97
C SER A 17 -6.83 11.66 -13.62
N LEU A 18 -7.57 11.98 -12.56
CA LEU A 18 -7.32 11.40 -11.23
C LEU A 18 -7.35 9.87 -11.30
N HIS A 19 -8.22 9.32 -12.13
CA HIS A 19 -8.34 7.90 -12.42
C HIS A 19 -7.06 7.31 -13.02
N ASP A 20 -6.51 7.91 -14.08
CA ASP A 20 -5.27 7.42 -14.72
C ASP A 20 -4.09 7.40 -13.74
N VAL A 21 -3.99 8.43 -12.89
CA VAL A 21 -2.95 8.51 -11.85
C VAL A 21 -3.15 7.41 -10.81
N MET A 22 -4.38 7.17 -10.41
CA MET A 22 -4.73 6.17 -9.41
C MET A 22 -4.49 4.73 -9.89
N ASP A 23 -4.88 4.42 -11.12
CA ASP A 23 -4.62 3.12 -11.74
C ASP A 23 -3.11 2.85 -11.79
N HIS A 24 -2.33 3.85 -12.21
CA HIS A 24 -0.88 3.69 -12.26
C HIS A 24 -0.26 3.50 -10.86
N LEU A 25 -0.76 4.20 -9.84
CA LEU A 25 -0.32 3.97 -8.46
C LEU A 25 -0.67 2.57 -7.96
N VAL A 26 -1.82 2.03 -8.35
CA VAL A 26 -2.21 0.66 -8.04
C VAL A 26 -1.24 -0.34 -8.68
N GLU A 27 -0.92 -0.16 -9.96
CA GLU A 27 0.05 -1.01 -10.68
C GLU A 27 1.41 -1.01 -9.98
N LEU A 28 1.94 0.17 -9.64
CA LEU A 28 3.23 0.30 -8.95
C LEU A 28 3.25 -0.38 -7.58
N LEU A 29 2.15 -0.30 -6.83
CA LEU A 29 2.02 -0.97 -5.53
C LEU A 29 1.92 -2.49 -5.69
N ASP A 30 1.20 -2.97 -6.70
CA ASP A 30 1.12 -4.39 -7.00
C ASP A 30 2.49 -4.94 -7.40
N GLU A 31 3.24 -4.26 -8.27
CA GLU A 31 4.62 -4.61 -8.63
C GLU A 31 5.52 -4.66 -7.38
N THR A 32 5.48 -3.62 -6.56
CA THR A 32 6.25 -3.55 -5.30
C THR A 32 5.89 -4.70 -4.35
N CYS A 33 4.61 -5.06 -4.27
CA CYS A 33 4.15 -6.19 -3.47
C CYS A 33 4.71 -7.52 -4.00
N GLN A 34 4.70 -7.72 -5.32
CA GLN A 34 5.31 -8.90 -5.95
C GLN A 34 6.81 -8.99 -5.69
N ASP A 35 7.53 -7.87 -5.77
CA ASP A 35 8.95 -7.81 -5.46
C ASP A 35 9.23 -8.22 -4.01
N PHE A 36 8.46 -7.69 -3.06
CA PHE A 36 8.61 -8.07 -1.65
C PHE A 36 8.30 -9.55 -1.41
N MET A 37 7.22 -10.09 -1.99
CA MET A 37 6.93 -11.52 -1.91
C MET A 37 8.04 -12.38 -2.53
N GLY A 38 8.65 -11.91 -3.63
CA GLY A 38 9.81 -12.53 -4.25
C GLY A 38 11.02 -12.57 -3.31
N VAL A 39 11.33 -11.45 -2.67
CA VAL A 39 12.41 -11.36 -1.66
C VAL A 39 12.12 -12.28 -0.48
N GLN A 40 10.90 -12.26 0.07
CA GLN A 40 10.52 -13.14 1.18
C GLN A 40 10.64 -14.62 0.83
N ARG A 41 10.26 -15.00 -0.39
CA ARG A 41 10.41 -16.37 -0.89
C ARG A 41 11.87 -16.79 -0.94
N VAL A 42 12.72 -15.98 -1.59
CA VAL A 42 14.16 -16.26 -1.69
C VAL A 42 14.79 -16.35 -0.30
N VAL A 43 14.44 -15.45 0.62
CA VAL A 43 14.95 -15.54 1.98
C VAL A 43 14.45 -16.82 2.65
N GLY A 44 13.16 -17.15 2.57
CA GLY A 44 12.59 -18.38 3.13
C GLY A 44 13.26 -19.67 2.60
N GLU A 45 13.60 -19.70 1.32
CA GLU A 45 14.38 -20.80 0.72
C GLU A 45 15.81 -20.87 1.29
N ASN A 46 16.47 -19.73 1.47
CA ASN A 46 17.79 -19.67 2.11
C ASN A 46 17.73 -20.09 3.60
N MET A 47 16.66 -19.74 4.32
CA MET A 47 16.44 -20.15 5.71
C MET A 47 16.33 -21.66 5.87
N ALA A 48 15.82 -22.37 4.86
CA ALA A 48 15.78 -23.83 4.87
C ALA A 48 17.18 -24.46 4.88
N THR A 49 18.21 -23.70 4.45
CA THR A 49 19.60 -24.14 4.38
C THR A 49 20.48 -23.60 5.52
N ALA A 50 20.07 -22.50 6.17
CA ALA A 50 20.78 -21.90 7.29
C ALA A 50 19.81 -21.24 8.28
N SER A 51 19.96 -21.55 9.57
CA SER A 51 19.18 -20.92 10.64
C SER A 51 19.48 -19.42 10.73
N LEU A 52 18.43 -18.60 10.78
CA LEU A 52 18.53 -17.15 10.94
C LEU A 52 18.92 -16.75 12.36
N SER A 53 19.56 -15.59 12.46
CA SER A 53 19.63 -14.88 13.73
C SER A 53 18.29 -14.24 14.08
N ASP A 54 18.08 -13.94 15.37
CA ASP A 54 16.88 -13.21 15.84
C ASP A 54 16.72 -11.86 15.13
N THR A 55 17.84 -11.21 14.78
CA THR A 55 17.86 -9.95 14.03
C THR A 55 17.29 -10.14 12.63
N ASP A 56 17.69 -11.18 11.92
CA ASP A 56 17.22 -11.47 10.56
C ASP A 56 15.74 -11.86 10.56
N ALA A 57 15.31 -12.65 11.53
CA ALA A 57 13.91 -12.99 11.73
C ALA A 57 13.04 -11.74 11.98
N HIS A 58 13.54 -10.79 12.77
CA HIS A 58 12.86 -9.52 13.02
C HIS A 58 12.78 -8.64 11.76
N ILE A 59 13.84 -8.60 10.95
CA ILE A 59 13.85 -7.88 9.67
C ILE A 59 12.82 -8.49 8.69
N LEU A 60 12.72 -9.82 8.63
CA LEU A 60 11.73 -10.48 7.79
C LEU A 60 10.30 -10.23 8.25
N GLN A 61 10.06 -10.20 9.55
CA GLN A 61 8.75 -9.84 10.08
C GLN A 61 8.37 -8.39 9.70
N LYS A 62 9.34 -7.47 9.67
CA LYS A 62 9.11 -6.11 9.16
C LYS A 62 8.80 -6.09 7.67
N LEU A 63 9.51 -6.88 6.87
CA LEU A 63 9.25 -7.00 5.44
C LEU A 63 7.85 -7.58 5.18
N ASP A 64 7.42 -8.56 5.96
CA ASP A 64 6.07 -9.12 5.89
C ASP A 64 5.00 -8.09 6.22
N SER A 65 5.19 -7.35 7.32
CA SER A 65 4.29 -6.26 7.69
C SER A 65 4.23 -5.18 6.60
N ALA A 66 5.35 -4.83 5.97
CA ALA A 66 5.38 -3.87 4.86
C ALA A 66 4.64 -4.40 3.62
N THR A 67 4.81 -5.68 3.30
CA THR A 67 4.13 -6.34 2.16
C THR A 67 2.62 -6.33 2.35
N GLN A 68 2.14 -6.72 3.54
CA GLN A 68 0.71 -6.68 3.88
C GLN A 68 0.15 -5.25 3.83
N MET A 69 0.96 -4.26 4.24
CA MET A 69 0.58 -2.85 4.19
C MET A 69 0.40 -2.39 2.74
N VAL A 70 1.34 -2.71 1.86
CA VAL A 70 1.23 -2.40 0.43
C VAL A 70 0.01 -3.08 -0.20
N GLU A 71 -0.22 -4.36 0.07
CA GLU A 71 -1.41 -5.09 -0.43
C GLU A 71 -2.71 -4.42 0.03
N ALA A 72 -2.79 -4.01 1.29
CA ALA A 72 -3.96 -3.34 1.84
C ALA A 72 -4.20 -1.96 1.20
N VAL A 73 -3.15 -1.15 1.00
CA VAL A 73 -3.27 0.16 0.35
C VAL A 73 -3.65 0.01 -1.12
N SER A 74 -3.03 -0.93 -1.84
CA SER A 74 -3.40 -1.25 -3.23
C SER A 74 -4.88 -1.62 -3.33
N THR A 75 -5.38 -2.47 -2.43
CA THR A 75 -6.79 -2.86 -2.38
C THR A 75 -7.71 -1.66 -2.14
N VAL A 76 -7.37 -0.77 -1.21
CA VAL A 76 -8.15 0.46 -0.97
C VAL A 76 -8.17 1.35 -2.20
N LEU A 77 -7.04 1.54 -2.88
CA LEU A 77 -6.96 2.35 -4.08
C LEU A 77 -7.78 1.74 -5.22
N LYS A 78 -7.72 0.42 -5.43
CA LYS A 78 -8.60 -0.29 -6.39
C LYS A 78 -10.07 -0.06 -6.11
N ASN A 79 -10.48 -0.18 -4.85
CA ASN A 79 -11.86 0.08 -4.45
C ASN A 79 -12.24 1.55 -4.70
N LEU A 80 -11.30 2.48 -4.49
CA LEU A 80 -11.51 3.90 -4.73
C LEU A 80 -11.68 4.17 -6.24
N VAL A 81 -10.85 3.60 -7.12
CA VAL A 81 -11.00 3.67 -8.59
C VAL A 81 -12.42 3.24 -9.00
N VAL A 82 -12.87 2.08 -8.54
CA VAL A 82 -14.21 1.55 -8.84
C VAL A 82 -15.33 2.49 -8.36
N CYS A 83 -15.16 3.12 -7.20
CA CYS A 83 -16.14 4.11 -6.70
C CYS A 83 -16.20 5.35 -7.59
N TYR A 84 -15.07 5.83 -8.11
CA TYR A 84 -15.01 7.01 -8.99
C TYR A 84 -15.64 6.77 -10.37
N GLU A 85 -15.65 5.53 -10.87
CA GLU A 85 -16.36 5.19 -12.10
C GLU A 85 -17.89 5.28 -11.97
N GLN A 86 -18.43 5.21 -10.76
CA GLN A 86 -19.87 5.10 -10.52
C GLN A 86 -20.57 6.46 -10.32
N ASP A 87 -19.98 7.40 -9.57
CA ASP A 87 -20.46 8.79 -9.44
C ASP A 87 -19.45 9.65 -8.66
N GLU A 88 -18.85 10.69 -9.27
CA GLU A 88 -17.92 11.60 -8.59
C GLU A 88 -18.58 12.44 -7.48
N THR A 89 -19.92 12.51 -7.46
CA THR A 89 -20.67 13.38 -6.55
C THR A 89 -21.16 12.71 -5.28
N GLN A 90 -21.08 11.38 -5.20
CA GLN A 90 -21.51 10.65 -4.00
C GLN A 90 -20.41 10.61 -2.93
N PRO A 91 -20.78 10.71 -1.65
CA PRO A 91 -19.84 10.49 -0.56
C PRO A 91 -19.31 9.05 -0.62
N LEU A 92 -17.99 8.90 -0.53
CA LEU A 92 -17.31 7.60 -0.49
C LEU A 92 -17.84 6.74 0.66
N ASP A 93 -18.42 5.59 0.34
CA ASP A 93 -18.81 4.60 1.36
C ASP A 93 -17.58 3.85 1.87
N VAL A 94 -17.35 3.94 3.18
CA VAL A 94 -16.27 3.24 3.86
C VAL A 94 -16.47 1.72 3.81
N GLY A 95 -17.72 1.24 3.71
CA GLY A 95 -18.04 -0.17 3.49
C GLY A 95 -17.39 -0.67 2.20
N THR A 96 -17.69 -0.02 1.08
CA THR A 96 -17.09 -0.31 -0.24
C THR A 96 -15.57 -0.16 -0.24
N LEU A 97 -15.02 0.92 0.34
CA LEU A 97 -13.56 1.14 0.36
C LEU A 97 -12.80 0.09 1.18
N SER A 98 -13.41 -0.43 2.24
CA SER A 98 -12.78 -1.44 3.10
C SER A 98 -12.98 -2.88 2.62
N GLN A 99 -13.72 -3.09 1.53
CA GLN A 99 -13.99 -4.43 1.00
C GLN A 99 -12.69 -5.13 0.58
N GLY A 100 -12.47 -6.35 1.08
CA GLY A 100 -11.27 -7.13 0.76
C GLY A 100 -9.98 -6.69 1.48
N VAL A 101 -10.01 -5.59 2.24
CA VAL A 101 -8.86 -5.13 3.03
C VAL A 101 -8.67 -6.03 4.24
N LYS A 102 -7.52 -6.71 4.32
CA LYS A 102 -7.24 -7.70 5.38
C LYS A 102 -6.66 -7.07 6.65
N LEU A 103 -6.13 -5.85 6.57
CA LEU A 103 -5.50 -5.17 7.71
C LEU A 103 -6.49 -4.30 8.49
N SER A 104 -6.79 -4.71 9.72
CA SER A 104 -7.73 -4.03 10.61
C SER A 104 -7.34 -2.57 10.94
N HIS A 105 -6.03 -2.28 11.02
CA HIS A 105 -5.52 -0.92 11.19
C HIS A 105 -5.97 -0.02 10.03
N VAL A 106 -5.89 -0.50 8.79
CA VAL A 106 -6.30 0.26 7.60
C VAL A 106 -7.79 0.54 7.62
N ILE A 107 -8.61 -0.48 7.94
CA ILE A 107 -10.06 -0.30 8.11
C ILE A 107 -10.37 0.75 9.16
N ARG A 108 -9.60 0.79 10.26
CA ARG A 108 -9.77 1.79 11.33
C ARG A 108 -9.42 3.19 10.84
N VAL A 109 -8.33 3.35 10.08
CA VAL A 109 -7.97 4.61 9.45
C VAL A 109 -9.05 5.07 8.48
N LEU A 110 -9.63 4.18 7.68
CA LEU A 110 -10.73 4.53 6.78
C LEU A 110 -12.00 4.96 7.53
N ARG A 111 -12.34 4.31 8.64
CA ARG A 111 -13.57 4.60 9.41
C ARG A 111 -13.47 5.84 10.29
N TYR A 112 -12.31 6.10 10.87
CA TYR A 112 -12.16 7.13 11.92
C TYR A 112 -11.14 8.21 11.56
N GLY A 113 -10.51 8.12 10.38
CA GLY A 113 -9.42 8.99 9.97
C GLY A 113 -8.17 8.83 10.85
N ILE A 114 -7.29 9.82 10.81
CA ILE A 114 -6.04 9.86 11.59
C ILE A 114 -6.30 9.89 13.11
N GLN A 115 -7.54 10.16 13.54
CA GLN A 115 -7.95 10.04 14.96
C GLN A 115 -7.95 8.58 15.47
N ALA A 116 -7.80 7.59 14.59
CA ALA A 116 -7.60 6.19 14.96
C ALA A 116 -6.24 5.92 15.65
N GLU A 117 -5.21 6.73 15.38
CA GLU A 117 -3.87 6.52 15.93
C GLU A 117 -3.74 6.96 17.40
N THR A 118 -4.64 7.81 17.90
CA THR A 118 -4.61 8.31 19.28
C THR A 118 -5.28 7.40 20.30
N VAL A 119 -6.02 6.38 19.87
CA VAL A 119 -6.59 5.35 20.76
C VAL A 119 -5.79 4.06 20.62
N ARG A 120 -4.52 4.10 21.05
CA ARG A 120 -3.89 2.90 21.59
C ARG A 120 -4.50 2.67 22.98
N PRO A 121 -5.27 1.60 23.23
CA PRO A 121 -5.39 1.13 24.60
C PRO A 121 -4.01 0.59 24.98
N SER A 122 -3.22 1.46 25.60
CA SER A 122 -2.04 1.05 26.34
C SER A 122 -2.49 0.06 27.42
N GLY A 123 -2.28 -1.23 27.17
CA GLY A 123 -2.44 -2.29 28.16
C GLY A 123 -3.81 -2.97 28.17
N VAL A 124 -4.05 -3.87 27.22
CA VAL A 124 -4.80 -5.09 27.54
C VAL A 124 -4.01 -6.27 26.97
N VAL A 125 -3.34 -6.98 27.87
CA VAL A 125 -2.85 -8.33 27.66
C VAL A 125 -4.09 -9.21 27.71
N ASP A 126 -4.50 -9.78 26.58
CA ASP A 126 -5.55 -10.80 26.58
C ASP A 126 -4.87 -12.13 26.94
N LEU A 127 -4.92 -12.48 28.23
CA LEU A 127 -4.67 -13.83 28.71
C LEU A 127 -6.00 -14.59 28.60
N PHE A 128 -6.22 -15.33 27.51
CA PHE A 128 -6.92 -16.62 27.48
C PHE A 128 -6.54 -17.39 26.20
#